data_AF-A0A9W7Z4C7-F1
#
_entry.id   AF-A0A9W7Z4C7-F1
#
_cell.length_a   1.000
_cell.length_b   1.000
_cell.length_c   1.000
_cell.angle_alpha   90.00
_cell.angle_beta   90.00
_cell.angle_gamma   90.00
#
_symmetry.space_group_name_H-M   'P 1'
#
loop_
_entity.id
_entity.type
_entity.pdbx_description
1 polymer ?
#
loop_
_entity_poly.entity_id
_entity_poly.type
_entity_poly.pdbx_seq_one_letter_code
_entity_poly.pdbx_strand_id
1 'polypeptide(L)'
;MKFEQHLALITIPSWSEYYLSYKHLKQVLYADASLSGGEFQSQFEREITKVNQHFCEQDESARAQLDSLRAQWHVDMEAGDKEAWKAKFTQLLQQLEHLADYTQACVTGCRKILKKADKVSGQTVSRTLGPMVTSLQFAKPEAEEELLREARAEWRKRIAAPALTAPTGSTVQQTVPEIATVTELELAGFPAGQVSRVWVALAEDALGLPIRVPVIVARGATAGPVVGITAALHGDELNGIPVIHRLIGDVDLSTLHGTLVAVPVVNAPGFHLSQRGYADGADLNRVMPGKADGSSPEVYAYNLMHRITRHFEYHLDLHTSSRGRANSLYVRADLTDPRTARMARLQNPQIIVHNTGPGGSLRGASMQRGIAAICVEIGDPSRFQKHYANNALLGITNILSQLRMVPDAKSVPEFAPVICSHSFWIYARSGGILTVHPDVATWVRAGEVIASVHSVFGDLVEEYFAPQDSVVVGKNIDPVCRSGNRVLHLGIVGDSLPGVINSGHL
;
A
#
# COMPACT_ATOMS: atom_id res chain seq x y z
N MET A 1 -20.02 -5.18 12.51
CA MET A 1 -18.75 -5.54 11.85
C MET A 1 -17.87 -4.31 11.89
N LYS A 2 -16.74 -4.47 12.56
CA LYS A 2 -16.25 -3.61 13.64
C LYS A 2 -14.73 -3.75 13.71
N PHE A 3 -14.06 -2.67 14.10
CA PHE A 3 -12.78 -2.55 14.83
C PHE A 3 -11.82 -3.77 14.93
N GLU A 4 -12.28 -4.99 15.22
CA GLU A 4 -11.52 -6.25 15.03
C GLU A 4 -10.93 -6.40 13.62
N GLN A 5 -11.67 -6.01 12.56
CA GLN A 5 -11.14 -6.00 11.19
C GLN A 5 -10.10 -4.88 10.95
N HIS A 6 -10.13 -3.83 11.77
CA HIS A 6 -9.15 -2.75 11.69
C HIS A 6 -7.84 -3.12 12.40
N LEU A 7 -7.94 -3.97 13.42
CA LEU A 7 -6.81 -4.62 14.08
C LEU A 7 -6.25 -5.79 13.26
N ALA A 8 -7.09 -6.49 12.49
CA ALA A 8 -6.69 -7.49 11.53
C ALA A 8 -5.98 -6.92 10.27
N LEU A 9 -6.07 -5.61 10.04
CA LEU A 9 -5.35 -4.94 8.94
C LEU A 9 -3.90 -4.58 9.29
N ILE A 10 -3.55 -4.72 10.57
CA ILE A 10 -2.18 -4.78 11.03
C ILE A 10 -1.88 -6.27 11.16
N THR A 11 -0.76 -6.72 10.62
CA THR A 11 -0.21 -8.05 10.92
C THR A 11 -0.17 -8.21 12.44
N ILE A 12 -1.18 -8.83 13.04
CA ILE A 12 -1.18 -9.12 14.48
C ILE A 12 -1.56 -10.59 14.61
N PRO A 13 -0.89 -11.35 15.50
CA PRO A 13 -1.26 -12.71 15.85
C PRO A 13 -2.73 -12.79 16.31
N SER A 14 -3.22 -14.01 16.56
CA SER A 14 -4.58 -14.30 17.04
C SER A 14 -4.88 -13.76 18.46
N TRP A 15 -4.70 -12.46 18.69
CA TRP A 15 -4.93 -11.75 19.95
C TRP A 15 -6.24 -10.98 19.94
N SER A 16 -7.12 -11.24 18.96
CA SER A 16 -8.41 -10.57 18.78
C SER A 16 -9.27 -10.55 20.06
N GLU A 17 -9.16 -11.58 20.90
CA GLU A 17 -9.87 -11.71 22.17
C GLU A 17 -9.33 -10.83 23.31
N TYR A 18 -8.06 -10.40 23.21
CA TYR A 18 -7.38 -9.59 24.21
C TYR A 18 -7.50 -8.09 23.97
N TYR A 19 -8.07 -7.67 22.84
CA TYR A 19 -8.37 -6.26 22.62
C TYR A 19 -9.51 -5.74 23.50
N LEU A 20 -9.52 -4.42 23.62
CA LEU A 20 -10.61 -3.67 24.21
C LEU A 20 -11.90 -3.90 23.41
N SER A 21 -12.91 -4.53 24.01
CA SER A 21 -14.19 -4.81 23.37
C SER A 21 -15.07 -3.55 23.29
N TYR A 22 -14.71 -2.65 22.37
CA TYR A 22 -15.41 -1.38 22.17
C TYR A 22 -16.92 -1.55 21.94
N LYS A 23 -17.32 -2.62 21.22
CA LYS A 23 -18.74 -2.93 20.98
C LYS A 23 -19.48 -3.19 22.29
N HIS A 24 -18.92 -4.07 23.12
CA HIS A 24 -19.55 -4.48 24.36
C HIS A 24 -19.58 -3.31 25.34
N LEU A 25 -18.46 -2.60 25.50
CA LEU A 25 -18.38 -1.41 26.34
C LEU A 25 -19.37 -0.32 25.90
N LYS A 26 -19.55 -0.13 24.59
CA LYS A 26 -20.57 0.80 24.06
C LYS A 26 -21.99 0.34 24.36
N GLN A 27 -22.28 -0.97 24.33
CA GLN A 27 -23.60 -1.49 24.69
C GLN A 27 -23.90 -1.27 26.18
N VAL A 28 -22.93 -1.58 27.05
CA VAL A 28 -23.04 -1.33 28.50
C VAL A 28 -23.21 0.17 28.77
N LEU A 29 -22.44 1.02 28.08
CA LEU A 29 -22.54 2.48 28.20
C LEU A 29 -23.94 3.03 27.92
N TYR A 30 -24.67 2.46 26.95
CA TYR A 30 -26.03 2.92 26.62
C TYR A 30 -27.10 2.31 27.53
N ALA A 31 -26.78 1.23 28.25
CA ALA A 31 -27.70 0.55 29.16
C ALA A 31 -27.58 1.03 30.62
N ASP A 32 -26.47 1.69 30.97
CA ASP A 32 -26.18 2.16 32.31
C ASP A 32 -26.53 3.65 32.48
N ALA A 33 -27.45 3.95 33.42
CA ALA A 33 -27.91 5.30 33.71
C ALA A 33 -27.01 6.03 34.73
N SER A 34 -26.20 5.32 35.53
CA SER A 34 -25.30 5.90 36.54
C SER A 34 -23.84 5.64 36.17
N LEU A 35 -23.36 6.42 35.21
CA LEU A 35 -22.10 6.16 34.51
C LEU A 35 -20.83 6.29 35.37
N SER A 36 -20.87 7.05 36.47
CA SER A 36 -19.78 7.09 37.47
C SER A 36 -20.11 6.15 38.64
N GLY A 37 -19.30 5.11 38.86
CA GLY A 37 -19.53 4.09 39.89
C GLY A 37 -20.56 3.01 39.52
N GLY A 38 -21.03 2.97 38.27
CA GLY A 38 -21.97 1.97 37.74
C GLY A 38 -21.33 0.84 36.91
N GLU A 39 -22.19 0.03 36.29
CA GLU A 39 -21.86 -1.16 35.50
C GLU A 39 -20.83 -0.87 34.38
N PHE A 40 -20.90 0.30 33.74
CA PHE A 40 -19.96 0.71 32.69
C PHE A 40 -18.53 0.83 33.22
N GLN A 41 -18.34 1.48 34.36
CA GLN A 41 -17.01 1.65 34.95
C GLN A 41 -16.42 0.29 35.30
N SER A 42 -17.18 -0.57 35.98
CA SER A 42 -16.71 -1.92 36.33
C SER A 42 -16.35 -2.76 35.10
N GLN A 43 -17.15 -2.69 34.03
CA GLN A 43 -16.84 -3.42 32.80
C GLN A 43 -15.64 -2.84 32.06
N PHE A 44 -15.48 -1.50 32.06
CA PHE A 44 -14.33 -0.84 31.46
C PHE A 44 -13.04 -1.23 32.18
N GLU A 45 -13.04 -1.20 33.52
CA GLU A 45 -11.92 -1.62 34.36
C GLU A 45 -11.53 -3.08 34.09
N ARG A 46 -12.51 -4.00 34.03
CA ARG A 46 -12.26 -5.42 33.67
C ARG A 46 -11.58 -5.56 32.31
N GLU A 47 -12.06 -4.85 31.30
CA GLU A 47 -11.52 -4.92 29.94
C GLU A 47 -10.10 -4.34 29.84
N ILE A 48 -9.81 -3.20 30.47
CA ILE A 48 -8.45 -2.62 30.44
C ILE A 48 -7.46 -3.43 31.27
N THR A 49 -7.90 -4.08 32.36
CA THR A 49 -7.06 -5.01 33.12
C THR A 49 -6.70 -6.23 32.28
N LYS A 50 -7.67 -6.83 31.56
CA LYS A 50 -7.41 -7.93 30.61
C LYS A 50 -6.40 -7.54 29.54
N VAL A 51 -6.61 -6.38 28.90
CA VAL A 51 -5.70 -5.84 27.87
C VAL A 51 -4.29 -5.67 28.43
N ASN A 52 -4.18 -5.08 29.63
CA ASN A 52 -2.89 -4.83 30.27
C ASN A 52 -2.20 -6.12 30.69
N GLN A 53 -2.93 -7.11 31.21
CA GLN A 53 -2.35 -8.39 31.59
C GLN A 53 -1.74 -9.09 30.38
N HIS A 54 -2.49 -9.18 29.28
CA HIS A 54 -1.98 -9.77 28.05
C HIS A 54 -0.74 -9.03 27.53
N PHE A 55 -0.77 -7.69 27.54
CA PHE A 55 0.39 -6.88 27.17
C PHE A 55 1.62 -7.21 28.03
N CYS A 56 1.47 -7.24 29.37
CA CYS A 56 2.58 -7.56 30.27
C CYS A 56 3.16 -8.96 30.01
N GLU A 57 2.31 -9.97 29.77
CA GLU A 57 2.77 -11.33 29.47
C GLU A 57 3.58 -11.38 28.16
N GLN A 58 3.13 -10.67 27.13
CA GLN A 58 3.82 -10.61 25.85
C GLN A 58 5.11 -9.78 25.90
N ASP A 59 5.11 -8.66 26.63
CA ASP A 59 6.29 -7.81 26.87
C ASP A 59 7.36 -8.58 27.67
N GLU A 60 6.98 -9.23 28.77
CA GLU A 60 7.88 -10.08 29.56
C GLU A 60 8.50 -11.19 28.71
N SER A 61 7.68 -11.87 27.89
CA SER A 61 8.18 -12.88 26.96
C SER A 61 9.16 -12.29 25.94
N ALA A 62 8.85 -11.13 25.35
CA ALA A 62 9.71 -10.51 24.35
C ALA A 62 11.05 -10.06 24.95
N ARG A 63 11.04 -9.47 26.15
CA ARG A 63 12.24 -9.08 26.90
C ARG A 63 13.10 -10.29 27.26
N ALA A 64 12.49 -11.37 27.75
CA ALA A 64 13.21 -12.61 28.05
C ALA A 64 13.86 -13.24 26.81
N GLN A 65 13.16 -13.23 25.68
CA GLN A 65 13.70 -13.68 24.40
C GLN A 65 14.86 -12.79 23.93
N LEU A 66 14.73 -11.46 24.06
CA LEU A 66 15.78 -10.51 23.71
C LEU A 66 17.05 -10.77 24.53
N ASP A 67 16.92 -10.93 25.83
CA ASP A 67 18.06 -11.21 26.73
C ASP A 67 18.68 -12.58 26.46
N SER A 68 17.85 -13.60 26.19
CA SER A 68 18.33 -14.92 25.80
C SER A 68 19.13 -14.87 24.49
N LEU A 69 18.61 -14.16 23.47
CA LEU A 69 19.30 -14.01 22.20
C LEU A 69 20.58 -13.16 22.34
N ARG A 70 20.57 -12.13 23.17
CA ARG A 70 21.78 -11.36 23.52
C ARG A 70 22.87 -12.26 24.10
N ALA A 71 22.51 -13.13 25.02
CA ALA A 71 23.43 -14.06 25.68
C ALA A 71 23.94 -15.17 24.74
N GLN A 72 23.11 -15.63 23.79
CA GLN A 72 23.46 -16.67 22.83
C GLN A 72 24.46 -16.20 21.75
N TRP A 73 24.54 -14.89 21.48
CA TRP A 73 25.38 -14.39 20.40
C TRP A 73 26.86 -14.34 20.78
N HIS A 74 27.69 -15.06 20.03
CA HIS A 74 29.16 -14.99 20.10
C HIS A 74 29.77 -14.81 18.70
N VAL A 75 30.90 -14.09 18.63
CA VAL A 75 31.58 -13.79 17.36
C VAL A 75 32.01 -15.08 16.64
N ASP A 76 32.37 -16.11 17.41
CA ASP A 76 32.90 -17.39 16.92
C ASP A 76 31.83 -18.46 16.67
N MET A 77 30.53 -18.12 16.72
CA MET A 77 29.47 -19.07 16.38
C MET A 77 29.60 -19.58 14.94
N GLU A 78 29.25 -20.86 14.74
CA GLU A 78 29.17 -21.46 13.41
C GLU A 78 28.14 -20.75 12.53
N ALA A 79 28.31 -20.84 11.21
CA ALA A 79 27.46 -20.14 10.25
C ALA A 79 25.98 -20.57 10.36
N GLY A 80 25.72 -21.85 10.59
CA GLY A 80 24.36 -22.38 10.77
C GLY A 80 23.67 -21.80 12.02
N ASP A 81 24.39 -21.72 13.14
CA ASP A 81 23.87 -21.16 14.38
C ASP A 81 23.63 -19.65 14.29
N LYS A 82 24.48 -18.94 13.53
CA LYS A 82 24.26 -17.52 13.22
C LYS A 82 22.98 -17.32 12.41
N GLU A 83 22.71 -18.14 11.40
CA GLU A 83 21.46 -18.06 10.62
C GLU A 83 20.23 -18.40 11.47
N ALA A 84 20.30 -19.44 12.30
CA ALA A 84 19.23 -19.78 13.24
C ALA A 84 18.96 -18.65 14.24
N TRP A 85 20.02 -18.02 14.77
CA TRP A 85 19.91 -16.86 15.63
C TRP A 85 19.25 -15.68 14.91
N LYS A 86 19.66 -15.37 13.66
CA LYS A 86 19.08 -14.28 12.87
C LYS A 86 17.60 -14.49 12.61
N ALA A 87 17.18 -15.72 12.31
CA ALA A 87 15.77 -16.06 12.11
C ALA A 87 14.97 -15.80 13.39
N LYS A 88 15.44 -16.29 14.54
CA LYS A 88 14.80 -16.06 15.85
C LYS A 88 14.75 -14.57 16.23
N PHE A 89 15.83 -13.84 16.00
CA PHE A 89 15.87 -12.40 16.29
C PHE A 89 14.94 -11.60 15.37
N THR A 90 14.82 -11.99 14.10
CA THR A 90 13.88 -11.37 13.16
C THR A 90 12.44 -11.61 13.58
N GLN A 91 12.11 -12.81 14.06
CA GLN A 91 10.81 -13.13 14.64
C GLN A 91 10.52 -12.29 15.90
N LEU A 92 11.51 -12.11 16.77
CA LEU A 92 11.40 -11.23 17.94
C LEU A 92 11.15 -9.77 17.55
N LEU A 93 11.85 -9.24 16.53
CA LEU A 93 11.61 -7.88 16.03
C LEU A 93 10.17 -7.72 15.54
N GLN A 94 9.64 -8.71 14.83
CA GLN A 94 8.26 -8.71 14.40
C GLN A 94 7.28 -8.75 15.61
N GLN A 95 7.58 -9.54 16.64
CA GLN A 95 6.77 -9.57 17.88
C GLN A 95 6.76 -8.21 18.60
N LEU A 96 7.92 -7.54 18.70
CA LEU A 96 8.03 -6.20 19.29
C LEU A 96 7.28 -5.13 18.46
N GLU A 97 7.30 -5.24 17.13
CA GLU A 97 6.49 -4.38 16.25
C GLU A 97 4.99 -4.58 16.51
N HIS A 98 4.53 -5.83 16.62
CA HIS A 98 3.13 -6.13 16.95
C HIS A 98 2.72 -5.59 18.33
N LEU A 99 3.62 -5.64 19.33
CA LEU A 99 3.39 -5.07 20.66
C LEU A 99 3.21 -3.54 20.63
N ALA A 100 4.04 -2.84 19.84
CA ALA A 100 3.92 -1.40 19.66
C ALA A 100 2.57 -1.03 18.99
N ASP A 101 2.19 -1.76 17.95
CA ASP A 101 0.92 -1.56 17.25
C ASP A 101 -0.30 -1.87 18.17
N TYR A 102 -0.19 -2.94 18.97
CA TYR A 102 -1.19 -3.33 19.96
C TYR A 102 -1.43 -2.23 21.00
N THR A 103 -0.35 -1.66 21.54
CA THR A 103 -0.36 -0.51 22.45
C THR A 103 -1.09 0.68 21.83
N GLN A 104 -0.71 1.08 20.62
CA GLN A 104 -1.31 2.23 19.93
C GLN A 104 -2.81 2.04 19.71
N ALA A 105 -3.22 0.83 19.31
CA ALA A 105 -4.62 0.53 19.06
C ALA A 105 -5.46 0.50 20.35
N CYS A 106 -4.92 -0.08 21.43
CA CYS A 106 -5.61 -0.14 22.73
C CYS A 106 -5.76 1.24 23.37
N VAL A 107 -4.71 2.08 23.34
CA VAL A 107 -4.77 3.48 23.80
C VAL A 107 -5.81 4.27 23.01
N THR A 108 -5.84 4.11 21.68
CA THR A 108 -6.82 4.76 20.81
C THR A 108 -8.24 4.29 21.12
N GLY A 109 -8.44 2.99 21.34
CA GLY A 109 -9.72 2.40 21.75
C GLY A 109 -10.23 2.98 23.08
N CYS A 110 -9.36 3.05 24.09
CA CYS A 110 -9.65 3.63 25.41
C CYS A 110 -10.05 5.10 25.28
N ARG A 111 -9.28 5.90 24.53
CA ARG A 111 -9.60 7.31 24.28
C ARG A 111 -10.97 7.48 23.61
N LYS A 112 -11.27 6.65 22.61
CA LYS A 112 -12.55 6.69 21.88
C LYS A 112 -13.73 6.34 22.77
N ILE A 113 -13.62 5.31 23.62
CA ILE A 113 -14.74 4.90 24.49
C ILE A 113 -14.94 5.89 25.65
N LEU A 114 -13.87 6.43 26.23
CA LEU A 114 -13.97 7.46 27.27
C LEU A 114 -14.57 8.76 26.73
N LYS A 115 -14.13 9.24 25.56
CA LYS A 115 -14.76 10.41 24.89
C LYS A 115 -16.24 10.17 24.58
N LYS A 116 -16.59 8.93 24.24
CA LYS A 116 -17.98 8.54 24.00
C LYS A 116 -18.78 8.52 25.31
N ALA A 117 -18.19 8.05 26.40
CA ALA A 117 -18.79 8.06 27.73
C ALA A 117 -19.07 9.49 28.20
N ASP A 118 -18.13 10.42 28.00
CA ASP A 118 -18.34 11.84 28.29
C ASP A 118 -19.55 12.40 27.52
N LYS A 119 -19.62 12.10 26.23
CA LYS A 119 -20.71 12.57 25.35
C LYS A 119 -22.08 12.01 25.74
N VAL A 120 -22.15 10.75 26.17
CA VAL A 120 -23.41 10.09 26.54
C VAL A 120 -23.87 10.48 27.94
N SER A 121 -22.92 10.62 28.88
CA SER A 121 -23.22 11.00 30.27
C SER A 121 -23.47 12.49 30.47
N GLY A 122 -22.88 13.35 29.63
CA GLY A 122 -22.77 14.79 29.93
C GLY A 122 -21.82 15.09 31.11
N GLN A 123 -21.08 14.09 31.60
CA GLN A 123 -20.10 14.18 32.69
C GLN A 123 -18.66 14.03 32.13
N THR A 124 -17.65 14.34 32.94
CA THR A 124 -16.24 14.15 32.57
C THR A 124 -15.69 12.81 33.06
N VAL A 125 -16.24 11.70 32.57
CA VAL A 125 -15.81 10.33 32.89
C VAL A 125 -14.35 10.10 32.52
N SER A 126 -13.89 10.68 31.40
CA SER A 126 -12.51 10.65 30.96
C SER A 126 -11.53 11.27 31.97
N ARG A 127 -11.97 12.25 32.78
CA ARG A 127 -11.14 12.86 33.83
C ARG A 127 -10.92 11.92 35.01
N THR A 128 -11.88 11.03 35.27
CA THR A 128 -11.83 10.06 36.37
C THR A 128 -11.07 8.80 35.95
N LEU A 129 -11.39 8.23 34.79
CA LEU A 129 -10.83 6.94 34.33
C LEU A 129 -9.59 7.09 33.43
N GLY A 130 -9.38 8.26 32.81
CA GLY A 130 -8.21 8.53 31.99
C GLY A 130 -6.88 8.33 32.74
N PRO A 131 -6.72 8.86 33.97
CA PRO A 131 -5.50 8.64 34.77
C PRO A 131 -5.19 7.16 35.02
N MET A 132 -6.23 6.33 35.22
CA MET A 132 -6.08 4.88 35.38
C MET A 132 -5.57 4.22 34.09
N VAL A 133 -6.09 4.60 32.92
CA VAL A 133 -5.58 4.06 31.65
C VAL A 133 -4.11 4.44 31.45
N THR A 134 -3.75 5.69 31.70
CA THR A 134 -2.37 6.18 31.49
C THR A 134 -1.34 5.59 32.47
N SER A 135 -1.78 5.00 33.60
CA SER A 135 -0.87 4.35 34.55
C SER A 135 -0.52 2.90 34.17
N LEU A 136 -1.32 2.27 33.31
CA LEU A 136 -1.14 0.91 32.82
C LEU A 136 0.07 0.81 31.88
N GLN A 137 0.67 -0.38 31.80
CA GLN A 137 1.93 -0.57 31.05
C GLN A 137 1.71 -0.47 29.54
N PHE A 138 0.61 -1.04 29.02
CA PHE A 138 0.29 -0.93 27.59
C PHE A 138 0.06 0.53 27.14
N ALA A 139 -0.11 1.48 28.07
CA ALA A 139 -0.36 2.88 27.75
C ALA A 139 0.92 3.74 27.73
N LYS A 140 2.11 3.12 27.79
CA LYS A 140 3.43 3.78 27.77
C LYS A 140 4.20 3.43 26.50
N PRO A 141 3.76 3.94 25.32
CA PRO A 141 4.35 3.57 24.03
C PRO A 141 5.84 3.88 23.91
N GLU A 142 6.33 4.90 24.63
CA GLU A 142 7.72 5.34 24.56
C GLU A 142 8.70 4.25 25.02
N ALA A 143 8.31 3.44 26.00
CA ALA A 143 9.13 2.35 26.50
C ALA A 143 9.26 1.20 25.48
N GLU A 144 8.20 0.91 24.74
CA GLU A 144 8.18 -0.13 23.71
C GLU A 144 8.88 0.31 22.42
N GLU A 145 8.67 1.56 22.02
CA GLU A 145 9.39 2.16 20.90
C GLU A 145 10.90 2.17 21.16
N GLU A 146 11.32 2.48 22.40
CA GLU A 146 12.72 2.44 22.80
C GLU A 146 13.28 1.02 22.78
N LEU A 147 12.56 0.04 23.34
CA LEU A 147 12.95 -1.38 23.30
C LEU A 147 13.11 -1.89 21.87
N LEU A 148 12.15 -1.59 20.98
CA LEU A 148 12.21 -1.94 19.57
C LEU A 148 13.39 -1.24 18.87
N ARG A 149 13.67 0.02 19.20
CA ARG A 149 14.81 0.77 18.65
C ARG A 149 16.14 0.15 19.06
N GLU A 150 16.29 -0.22 20.34
CA GLU A 150 17.47 -0.91 20.85
C GLU A 150 17.66 -2.27 20.18
N ALA A 151 16.61 -3.09 20.12
CA ALA A 151 16.63 -4.39 19.47
C ALA A 151 17.02 -4.28 17.98
N ARG A 152 16.48 -3.29 17.25
CA ARG A 152 16.87 -3.01 15.86
C ARG A 152 18.33 -2.59 15.72
N ALA A 153 18.81 -1.72 16.61
CA ALA A 153 20.21 -1.30 16.62
C ALA A 153 21.15 -2.50 16.85
N GLU A 154 20.75 -3.39 17.74
CA GLU A 154 21.45 -4.62 18.06
C GLU A 154 21.48 -5.64 16.93
N TRP A 155 20.35 -5.85 16.28
CA TRP A 155 20.25 -6.67 15.08
C TRP A 155 21.16 -6.14 13.97
N ARG A 156 21.17 -4.82 13.74
CA ARG A 156 22.03 -4.17 12.74
C ARG A 156 23.52 -4.29 13.06
N LYS A 157 23.91 -4.22 14.35
CA LYS A 157 25.31 -4.41 14.78
C LYS A 157 25.82 -5.83 14.48
N ARG A 158 24.94 -6.83 14.55
CA ARG A 158 25.31 -8.27 14.50
C ARG A 158 25.10 -8.90 13.14
N ILE A 159 24.09 -8.44 12.39
CA ILE A 159 23.98 -8.66 10.94
C ILE A 159 24.76 -7.56 10.27
N ALA A 160 26.07 -7.47 10.56
CA ALA A 160 26.96 -6.71 9.70
C ALA A 160 26.55 -7.07 8.27
N ALA A 161 26.08 -6.06 7.51
CA ALA A 161 26.02 -6.22 6.08
C ALA A 161 27.37 -6.81 5.69
N PRO A 162 27.43 -7.81 4.77
CA PRO A 162 28.73 -8.22 4.24
C PRO A 162 29.48 -6.93 4.02
N ALA A 163 30.65 -6.78 4.67
CA ALA A 163 31.41 -5.55 4.56
C ALA A 163 31.35 -5.22 3.08
N LEU A 164 30.79 -4.06 2.73
CA LEU A 164 31.01 -3.54 1.41
C LEU A 164 32.52 -3.48 1.38
N THR A 165 33.14 -4.50 0.82
CA THR A 165 34.52 -4.43 0.39
C THR A 165 34.44 -3.21 -0.48
N ALA A 166 34.95 -2.09 0.04
CA ALA A 166 35.31 -0.98 -0.82
C ALA A 166 36.03 -1.68 -1.96
N PRO A 167 35.50 -1.61 -3.20
CA PRO A 167 36.06 -2.36 -4.32
C PRO A 167 37.56 -2.14 -4.22
N THR A 168 38.32 -3.21 -3.99
CA THR A 168 39.76 -3.11 -3.79
C THR A 168 40.31 -2.59 -5.09
N GLY A 169 40.44 -1.26 -5.17
CA GLY A 169 41.17 -0.49 -6.18
C GLY A 169 41.07 -0.98 -7.61
N SER A 170 39.98 -1.62 -8.00
CA SER A 170 39.65 -1.94 -9.37
C SER A 170 38.34 -1.26 -9.58
N THR A 171 38.41 -0.11 -10.27
CA THR A 171 37.29 0.43 -11.00
C THR A 171 36.83 -0.70 -11.91
N VAL A 172 35.92 -1.55 -11.43
CA VAL A 172 35.20 -2.44 -12.31
C VAL A 172 34.31 -1.49 -13.09
N GLN A 173 34.85 -0.94 -14.17
CA GLN A 173 34.05 -0.59 -15.32
C GLN A 173 33.37 -1.89 -15.73
N GLN A 174 32.29 -2.26 -15.03
CA GLN A 174 31.34 -3.19 -15.58
C GLN A 174 30.87 -2.47 -16.84
N THR A 175 31.37 -2.91 -17.99
CA THR A 175 30.79 -2.59 -19.27
C THR A 175 29.36 -3.09 -19.19
N VAL A 176 28.44 -2.21 -18.83
CA VAL A 176 27.01 -2.51 -18.89
C VAL A 176 26.76 -2.85 -20.35
N PRO A 177 26.37 -4.09 -20.69
CA PRO A 177 26.18 -4.48 -22.07
C PRO A 177 25.19 -3.51 -22.71
N GLU A 178 25.54 -3.01 -23.89
CA GLU A 178 24.71 -2.06 -24.61
C GLU A 178 23.35 -2.71 -24.91
N ILE A 179 22.28 -2.08 -24.44
CA ILE A 179 20.91 -2.56 -24.67
C ILE A 179 20.44 -1.97 -25.99
N ALA A 180 20.05 -2.82 -26.94
CA ALA A 180 19.57 -2.39 -28.24
C ALA A 180 18.30 -1.53 -28.15
N THR A 181 18.11 -0.65 -29.13
CA THR A 181 16.89 0.15 -29.30
C THR A 181 16.10 -0.34 -30.51
N VAL A 182 14.80 -0.53 -30.33
CA VAL A 182 13.86 -0.89 -31.39
C VAL A 182 12.73 0.14 -31.46
N THR A 183 12.13 0.29 -32.63
CA THR A 183 10.96 1.14 -32.82
C THR A 183 9.69 0.45 -32.35
N GLU A 184 9.65 -0.88 -32.40
CA GLU A 184 8.47 -1.67 -32.12
C GLU A 184 8.86 -2.98 -31.41
N LEU A 185 8.04 -3.41 -30.45
CA LEU A 185 8.27 -4.67 -29.76
C LEU A 185 7.80 -5.83 -30.63
N GLU A 186 8.65 -6.81 -30.85
CA GLU A 186 8.31 -8.04 -31.58
C GLU A 186 8.65 -9.27 -30.73
N LEU A 187 7.64 -9.80 -30.01
CA LEU A 187 7.85 -10.85 -29.01
C LEU A 187 8.48 -12.13 -29.59
N ALA A 188 8.17 -12.45 -30.85
CA ALA A 188 8.72 -13.62 -31.53
C ALA A 188 10.24 -13.56 -31.70
N GLY A 189 10.82 -12.35 -31.74
CA GLY A 189 12.26 -12.11 -31.90
C GLY A 189 13.10 -12.37 -30.65
N PHE A 190 12.47 -12.51 -29.47
CA PHE A 190 13.20 -12.79 -28.23
C PHE A 190 13.30 -14.30 -27.96
N PRO A 191 14.45 -14.81 -27.51
CA PRO A 191 14.63 -16.24 -27.23
C PRO A 191 13.71 -16.73 -26.10
N ALA A 192 13.17 -17.94 -26.26
CA ALA A 192 12.44 -18.62 -25.20
C ALA A 192 13.38 -19.07 -24.08
N GLY A 193 12.87 -19.12 -22.84
CA GLY A 193 13.64 -19.48 -21.65
C GLY A 193 14.67 -18.42 -21.23
N GLN A 194 14.51 -17.16 -21.65
CA GLN A 194 15.46 -16.07 -21.36
C GLN A 194 14.76 -14.76 -20.95
N VAL A 195 15.49 -13.95 -20.18
CA VAL A 195 15.16 -12.54 -19.94
C VAL A 195 15.91 -11.69 -20.96
N SER A 196 15.17 -10.99 -21.79
CA SER A 196 15.71 -10.01 -22.73
C SER A 196 15.42 -8.59 -22.26
N ARG A 197 16.33 -7.66 -22.53
CA ARG A 197 16.16 -6.23 -22.26
C ARG A 197 16.27 -5.47 -23.56
N VAL A 198 15.40 -4.50 -23.76
CA VAL A 198 15.38 -3.68 -24.96
C VAL A 198 14.86 -2.28 -24.64
N TRP A 199 15.39 -1.28 -25.32
CA TRP A 199 14.78 0.05 -25.34
C TRP A 199 13.75 0.11 -26.46
N VAL A 200 12.52 0.54 -26.16
CA VAL A 200 11.53 0.82 -27.20
C VAL A 200 11.38 2.33 -27.36
N ALA A 201 11.64 2.84 -28.55
CA ALA A 201 11.46 4.25 -28.88
C ALA A 201 9.96 4.57 -29.03
N LEU A 202 9.47 5.57 -28.30
CA LEU A 202 8.06 5.98 -28.32
C LEU A 202 7.86 7.36 -28.94
N ALA A 203 8.87 8.22 -28.94
CA ALA A 203 8.84 9.54 -29.57
C ALA A 203 10.29 10.00 -29.82
N GLU A 204 10.45 11.23 -30.30
CA GLU A 204 11.73 11.91 -30.42
C GLU A 204 11.69 13.21 -29.59
N ASP A 205 12.86 13.63 -29.10
CA ASP A 205 13.03 14.91 -28.41
C ASP A 205 13.34 16.04 -29.39
N ALA A 206 13.57 17.25 -28.85
CA ALA A 206 13.85 18.44 -29.66
C ALA A 206 15.15 18.37 -30.47
N LEU A 207 16.04 17.41 -30.19
CA LEU A 207 17.27 17.16 -30.93
C LEU A 207 17.11 16.05 -31.98
N GLY A 208 15.91 15.50 -32.14
CA GLY A 208 15.64 14.34 -33.00
C GLY A 208 16.19 13.03 -32.41
N LEU A 209 16.47 12.97 -31.11
CA LEU A 209 16.92 11.76 -30.45
C LEU A 209 15.72 10.97 -29.91
N PRO A 210 15.74 9.63 -29.97
CA PRO A 210 14.62 8.82 -29.54
C PRO A 210 14.44 8.90 -28.01
N ILE A 211 13.22 9.23 -27.60
CA ILE A 211 12.71 9.05 -26.23
C ILE A 211 12.30 7.58 -26.09
N ARG A 212 13.02 6.87 -25.22
CA ARG A 212 12.92 5.41 -25.07
C ARG A 212 12.35 5.03 -23.71
N VAL A 213 11.63 3.90 -23.67
CA VAL A 213 11.24 3.24 -22.42
C VAL A 213 11.97 1.92 -22.26
N PRO A 214 12.37 1.54 -21.02
CA PRO A 214 12.98 0.26 -20.77
C PRO A 214 11.92 -0.83 -20.81
N VAL A 215 12.11 -1.85 -21.64
CA VAL A 215 11.24 -3.03 -21.71
C VAL A 215 12.04 -4.26 -21.37
N ILE A 216 11.49 -5.07 -20.47
CA ILE A 216 12.04 -6.36 -20.06
C ILE A 216 11.08 -7.44 -20.50
N VAL A 217 11.55 -8.38 -21.32
CA VAL A 217 10.77 -9.51 -21.83
C VAL A 217 11.29 -10.77 -21.18
N ALA A 218 10.51 -11.37 -20.28
CA ALA A 218 10.79 -12.69 -19.71
C ALA A 218 9.90 -13.71 -20.43
N ARG A 219 10.52 -14.45 -21.37
CA ARG A 219 9.82 -15.45 -22.18
C ARG A 219 10.07 -16.82 -21.60
N GLY A 220 9.00 -17.51 -21.22
CA GLY A 220 9.07 -18.87 -20.71
C GLY A 220 9.50 -19.90 -21.77
N ALA A 221 9.89 -21.09 -21.32
CA ALA A 221 10.19 -22.21 -22.21
C ALA A 221 8.95 -22.76 -22.92
N THR A 222 7.77 -22.61 -22.30
CA THR A 222 6.49 -23.11 -22.82
C THR A 222 5.61 -21.96 -23.28
N ALA A 223 4.85 -22.16 -24.35
CA ALA A 223 3.86 -21.18 -24.81
C ALA A 223 2.74 -20.98 -23.77
N GLY A 224 2.16 -19.78 -23.74
CA GLY A 224 1.15 -19.36 -22.77
C GLY A 224 0.78 -17.90 -22.97
N PRO A 225 0.00 -17.31 -22.06
CA PRO A 225 -0.51 -15.95 -22.23
C PRO A 225 0.59 -14.89 -22.11
N VAL A 226 0.31 -13.69 -22.63
CA VAL A 226 1.16 -12.51 -22.44
C VAL A 226 0.59 -11.59 -21.35
N VAL A 227 1.37 -11.39 -20.28
CA VAL A 227 1.03 -10.46 -19.19
C VAL A 227 1.93 -9.23 -19.25
N GLY A 228 1.31 -8.08 -19.46
CA GLY A 228 1.96 -6.78 -19.39
C GLY A 228 1.95 -6.23 -17.96
N ILE A 229 3.09 -5.68 -17.52
CA ILE A 229 3.21 -5.04 -16.20
C ILE A 229 3.92 -3.70 -16.37
N THR A 230 3.24 -2.61 -16.05
CA THR A 230 3.76 -1.25 -16.21
C THR A 230 3.92 -0.55 -14.87
N ALA A 231 4.92 0.31 -14.76
CA ALA A 231 5.09 1.20 -13.62
C ALA A 231 5.55 2.59 -14.08
N ALA A 232 5.43 3.56 -13.17
CA ALA A 232 5.81 4.95 -13.38
C ALA A 232 5.22 5.55 -14.68
N LEU A 233 3.94 5.29 -14.94
CA LEU A 233 3.15 6.09 -15.90
C LEU A 233 3.08 7.55 -15.44
N HIS A 234 3.01 7.75 -14.12
CA HIS A 234 3.38 9.00 -13.49
C HIS A 234 4.84 8.87 -13.03
N GLY A 235 5.70 9.81 -13.44
CA GLY A 235 7.15 9.70 -13.22
C GLY A 235 7.60 9.75 -11.76
N ASP A 236 6.72 10.15 -10.84
CA ASP A 236 6.97 10.24 -9.40
C ASP A 236 6.36 9.07 -8.58
N GLU A 237 5.80 8.06 -9.24
CA GLU A 237 5.17 6.89 -8.61
C GLU A 237 6.07 5.65 -8.71
N LEU A 238 6.88 5.42 -7.68
CA LEU A 238 8.09 4.59 -7.80
C LEU A 238 7.93 3.14 -7.30
N ASN A 239 6.94 2.83 -6.46
CA ASN A 239 6.83 1.50 -5.83
C ASN A 239 6.64 0.33 -6.81
N GLY A 240 6.16 0.58 -8.03
CA GLY A 240 6.02 -0.46 -9.06
C GLY A 240 7.36 -0.95 -9.65
N ILE A 241 8.40 -0.13 -9.65
CA ILE A 241 9.72 -0.46 -10.20
C ILE A 241 10.38 -1.64 -9.47
N PRO A 242 10.54 -1.62 -8.12
CA PRO A 242 11.13 -2.75 -7.41
C PRO A 242 10.26 -4.00 -7.46
N VAL A 243 8.93 -3.86 -7.59
CA VAL A 243 8.02 -5.00 -7.80
C VAL A 243 8.33 -5.70 -9.12
N ILE A 244 8.47 -4.94 -10.21
CA ILE A 244 8.85 -5.47 -11.52
C ILE A 244 10.24 -6.14 -11.46
N HIS A 245 11.24 -5.46 -10.91
CA HIS A 245 12.59 -6.01 -10.85
C HIS A 245 12.65 -7.32 -10.06
N ARG A 246 11.95 -7.37 -8.93
CA ARG A 246 11.92 -8.57 -8.11
C ARG A 246 11.14 -9.70 -8.79
N LEU A 247 10.00 -9.41 -9.41
CA LEU A 247 9.26 -10.42 -10.18
C LEU A 247 10.13 -11.06 -11.27
N ILE A 248 10.82 -10.24 -12.05
CA ILE A 248 11.68 -10.74 -13.14
C ILE A 248 12.90 -11.49 -12.60
N GLY A 249 13.42 -11.10 -11.43
CA GLY A 249 14.52 -11.80 -10.76
C GLY A 249 14.11 -13.13 -10.14
N ASP A 250 12.87 -13.24 -9.66
CA ASP A 250 12.36 -14.41 -8.92
C ASP A 250 11.69 -15.46 -9.86
N VAL A 251 11.30 -15.08 -11.08
CA VAL A 251 10.61 -16.00 -12.01
C VAL A 251 11.57 -17.03 -12.60
N ASP A 252 11.22 -18.32 -12.46
CA ASP A 252 11.91 -19.41 -13.12
C ASP A 252 11.41 -19.59 -14.56
N LEU A 253 12.24 -19.22 -15.53
CA LEU A 253 11.91 -19.26 -16.95
C LEU A 253 11.76 -20.68 -17.51
N SER A 254 12.33 -21.69 -16.83
CA SER A 254 12.19 -23.09 -17.24
C SER A 254 10.78 -23.64 -16.97
N THR A 255 10.08 -23.07 -15.99
CA THR A 255 8.71 -23.43 -15.61
C THR A 255 7.67 -22.38 -16.00
N LEU A 256 8.10 -21.20 -16.44
CA LEU A 256 7.22 -20.15 -16.95
C LEU A 256 6.50 -20.59 -18.23
N HIS A 257 5.18 -20.50 -18.24
CA HIS A 257 4.35 -20.63 -19.44
C HIS A 257 3.90 -19.25 -19.93
N GLY A 258 4.24 -18.90 -21.16
CA GLY A 258 3.91 -17.61 -21.76
C GLY A 258 5.01 -16.57 -21.61
N THR A 259 4.61 -15.29 -21.58
CA THR A 259 5.55 -14.16 -21.60
C THR A 259 5.14 -13.08 -20.62
N LEU A 260 6.10 -12.61 -19.82
CA LEU A 260 5.97 -11.37 -19.06
C LEU A 260 6.62 -10.24 -19.86
N VAL A 261 5.88 -9.15 -20.10
CA VAL A 261 6.40 -7.92 -20.68
C VAL A 261 6.32 -6.83 -19.64
N ALA A 262 7.46 -6.45 -19.07
CA ALA A 262 7.51 -5.45 -18.01
C ALA A 262 8.12 -4.13 -18.50
N VAL A 263 7.47 -3.02 -18.17
CA VAL A 263 7.94 -1.66 -18.47
C VAL A 263 8.11 -0.91 -17.14
N PRO A 264 9.32 -0.93 -16.53
CA PRO A 264 9.55 -0.31 -15.23
C PRO A 264 9.27 1.19 -15.21
N VAL A 265 9.53 1.88 -16.34
CA VAL A 265 9.33 3.32 -16.47
C VAL A 265 8.58 3.60 -17.77
N VAL A 266 7.27 3.79 -17.69
CA VAL A 266 6.46 4.13 -18.86
C VAL A 266 6.63 5.59 -19.26
N ASN A 267 6.66 6.53 -18.31
CA ASN A 267 6.83 7.95 -18.60
C ASN A 267 8.28 8.36 -18.36
N ALA A 268 9.17 8.02 -19.30
CA ALA A 268 10.59 8.34 -19.18
C ALA A 268 10.86 9.85 -19.01
N PRO A 269 10.19 10.77 -19.74
CA PRO A 269 10.39 12.21 -19.53
C PRO A 269 9.93 12.70 -18.16
N GLY A 270 8.74 12.27 -17.70
CA GLY A 270 8.24 12.60 -16.37
C GLY A 270 9.12 12.05 -15.26
N PHE A 271 9.61 10.82 -15.42
CA PHE A 271 10.55 10.19 -14.48
C PHE A 271 11.86 10.96 -14.37
N HIS A 272 12.44 11.37 -15.52
CA HIS A 272 13.66 12.18 -15.53
C HIS A 272 13.49 13.51 -14.78
N LEU A 273 12.32 14.15 -14.94
CA LEU A 273 11.97 15.39 -14.26
C LEU A 273 11.46 15.19 -12.83
N SER A 274 11.38 13.94 -12.36
CA SER A 274 10.77 13.58 -11.07
C SER A 274 9.40 14.25 -10.91
N GLN A 275 8.51 14.09 -11.89
CA GLN A 275 7.19 14.69 -11.88
C GLN A 275 6.10 13.73 -12.35
N ARG A 276 4.86 14.05 -11.99
CA ARG A 276 3.69 13.26 -12.34
C ARG A 276 3.44 13.21 -13.85
N GLY A 277 3.41 14.40 -14.47
CA GLY A 277 3.05 14.55 -15.88
C GLY A 277 4.16 14.16 -16.84
N TYR A 278 3.84 14.19 -18.13
CA TYR A 278 4.81 14.20 -19.22
C TYR A 278 5.69 15.46 -19.17
N ALA A 279 6.65 15.62 -20.09
CA ALA A 279 7.59 16.75 -20.08
C ALA A 279 6.91 18.14 -20.04
N ASP A 280 5.75 18.28 -20.69
CA ASP A 280 4.94 19.50 -20.74
C ASP A 280 3.91 19.62 -19.60
N GLY A 281 3.91 18.67 -18.66
CA GLY A 281 2.97 18.59 -17.55
C GLY A 281 1.66 17.86 -17.84
N ALA A 282 1.42 17.41 -19.08
CA ALA A 282 0.22 16.64 -19.40
C ALA A 282 0.15 15.32 -18.61
N ASP A 283 -1.00 15.00 -18.04
CA ASP A 283 -1.21 13.69 -17.40
C ASP A 283 -1.44 12.64 -18.49
N LEU A 284 -0.45 11.76 -18.72
CA LEU A 284 -0.56 10.68 -19.71
C LEU A 284 -1.78 9.79 -19.43
N ASN A 285 -2.21 9.68 -18.18
CA ASN A 285 -3.39 8.90 -17.79
C ASN A 285 -4.73 9.65 -18.03
N ARG A 286 -4.69 10.74 -18.82
CA ARG A 286 -5.85 11.46 -19.39
C ARG A 286 -5.84 11.55 -20.91
N VAL A 287 -4.76 11.12 -21.57
CA VAL A 287 -4.60 11.24 -23.03
C VAL A 287 -4.71 9.90 -23.78
N MET A 288 -4.81 8.77 -23.08
CA MET A 288 -4.85 7.44 -23.71
C MET A 288 -6.13 7.26 -24.55
N PRO A 289 -6.06 6.55 -25.70
CA PRO A 289 -4.91 5.83 -26.25
C PRO A 289 -3.93 6.72 -27.03
N GLY A 290 -4.10 8.04 -27.05
CA GLY A 290 -3.30 8.95 -27.86
C GLY A 290 -3.70 8.99 -29.33
N LYS A 291 -2.93 9.73 -30.14
CA LYS A 291 -3.11 9.87 -31.60
C LYS A 291 -1.75 9.90 -32.30
N ALA A 292 -1.64 9.26 -33.47
CA ALA A 292 -0.40 9.21 -34.25
C ALA A 292 0.06 10.59 -34.74
N ASP A 293 -0.89 11.49 -34.98
CA ASP A 293 -0.74 12.85 -35.49
C ASP A 293 -1.18 13.91 -34.45
N GLY A 294 -1.08 13.57 -33.16
CA GLY A 294 -1.50 14.44 -32.05
C GLY A 294 -0.40 15.33 -31.49
N SER A 295 -0.68 15.91 -30.31
CA SER A 295 0.33 16.56 -29.47
C SER A 295 1.43 15.57 -29.02
N SER A 296 2.58 16.08 -28.56
CA SER A 296 3.69 15.25 -28.09
C SER A 296 3.27 14.12 -27.11
N PRO A 297 2.50 14.39 -26.03
CA PRO A 297 2.02 13.33 -25.14
C PRO A 297 1.01 12.37 -25.81
N GLU A 298 0.19 12.84 -26.76
CA GLU A 298 -0.72 11.97 -27.53
C GLU A 298 0.04 11.02 -28.46
N VAL A 299 1.08 11.49 -29.15
CA VAL A 299 1.94 10.65 -30.00
C VAL A 299 2.69 9.62 -29.15
N TYR A 300 3.22 10.04 -28.00
CA TYR A 300 3.89 9.16 -27.05
C TYR A 300 2.95 8.05 -26.55
N ALA A 301 1.73 8.42 -26.13
CA ALA A 301 0.69 7.49 -25.69
C ALA A 301 0.23 6.54 -26.81
N TYR A 302 0.05 7.06 -28.02
CA TYR A 302 -0.28 6.26 -29.20
C TYR A 302 0.78 5.20 -29.44
N ASN A 303 2.06 5.58 -29.43
CA ASN A 303 3.16 4.69 -29.66
C ASN A 303 3.32 3.67 -28.52
N LEU A 304 3.13 4.03 -27.25
CA LEU A 304 3.06 3.07 -26.14
C LEU A 304 2.01 1.98 -26.41
N MET A 305 0.80 2.42 -26.78
CA MET A 305 -0.32 1.53 -27.02
C MET A 305 -0.08 0.62 -28.24
N HIS A 306 0.49 1.14 -29.32
CA HIS A 306 0.66 0.40 -30.58
C HIS A 306 1.92 -0.44 -30.63
N ARG A 307 3.02 -0.01 -30.00
CA ARG A 307 4.33 -0.68 -30.08
C ARG A 307 4.59 -1.61 -28.92
N ILE A 308 3.84 -1.51 -27.81
CA ILE A 308 4.06 -2.32 -26.61
C ILE A 308 2.74 -2.97 -26.15
N THR A 309 1.75 -2.18 -25.75
CA THR A 309 0.54 -2.69 -25.08
C THR A 309 -0.30 -3.62 -25.96
N ARG A 310 -0.21 -3.52 -27.29
CA ARG A 310 -0.92 -4.40 -28.24
C ARG A 310 -0.65 -5.89 -28.05
N HIS A 311 0.48 -6.24 -27.43
CA HIS A 311 0.86 -7.64 -27.22
C HIS A 311 0.23 -8.25 -25.98
N PHE A 312 -0.39 -7.45 -25.11
CA PHE A 312 -0.86 -7.91 -23.82
C PHE A 312 -2.22 -8.59 -23.94
N GLU A 313 -2.42 -9.69 -23.22
CA GLU A 313 -3.75 -10.28 -22.97
C GLU A 313 -4.29 -9.86 -21.60
N TYR A 314 -3.36 -9.67 -20.64
CA TYR A 314 -3.62 -9.17 -19.30
C TYR A 314 -2.68 -8.01 -18.98
N HIS A 315 -3.15 -7.03 -18.21
CA HIS A 315 -2.37 -5.83 -17.89
C HIS A 315 -2.50 -5.46 -16.41
N LEU A 316 -1.35 -5.32 -15.73
CA LEU A 316 -1.25 -4.80 -14.37
C LEU A 316 -0.50 -3.48 -14.40
N ASP A 317 -1.25 -2.38 -14.24
CA ASP A 317 -0.69 -1.04 -14.22
C ASP A 317 -0.45 -0.60 -12.77
N LEU A 318 0.82 -0.50 -12.38
CA LEU A 318 1.27 -0.26 -11.01
C LEU A 318 1.44 1.24 -10.75
N HIS A 319 0.64 1.77 -9.82
CA HIS A 319 0.59 3.18 -9.43
C HIS A 319 0.91 3.33 -7.94
N THR A 320 1.04 4.57 -7.50
CA THR A 320 0.97 4.97 -6.08
C THR A 320 -0.02 6.12 -5.93
N SER A 321 -0.18 6.68 -4.72
CA SER A 321 -0.80 8.02 -4.64
C SER A 321 0.12 9.08 -5.26
N SER A 322 -0.38 10.31 -5.47
CA SER A 322 0.50 11.43 -5.85
C SER A 322 1.18 12.02 -4.64
N ARG A 323 2.19 12.87 -4.89
CA ARG A 323 2.80 13.77 -3.89
C ARG A 323 1.78 14.44 -2.98
N GLY A 324 2.16 14.55 -1.70
CA GLY A 324 1.34 15.12 -0.64
C GLY A 324 0.21 14.19 -0.18
N ARG A 325 0.18 12.92 -0.59
CA ARG A 325 -0.87 11.96 -0.19
C ARG A 325 -0.28 10.68 0.39
N ALA A 326 -1.10 10.02 1.20
CA ALA A 326 -0.90 8.66 1.66
C ALA A 326 -2.02 7.75 1.12
N ASN A 327 -1.70 6.49 0.86
CA ASN A 327 -2.61 5.53 0.24
C ASN A 327 -2.55 4.17 0.94
N SER A 328 -3.68 3.46 0.93
CA SER A 328 -3.70 2.01 1.21
C SER A 328 -3.14 1.22 0.01
N LEU A 329 -2.88 -0.07 0.20
CA LEU A 329 -2.78 -1.00 -0.92
C LEU A 329 -4.19 -1.32 -1.41
N TYR A 330 -4.56 -0.76 -2.56
CA TYR A 330 -5.88 -1.01 -3.15
C TYR A 330 -5.82 -1.26 -4.65
N VAL A 331 -6.86 -1.88 -5.18
CA VAL A 331 -7.01 -2.18 -6.60
C VAL A 331 -8.20 -1.44 -7.16
N ARG A 332 -8.04 -0.84 -8.34
CA ARG A 332 -9.15 -0.39 -9.19
C ARG A 332 -9.37 -1.39 -10.31
N ALA A 333 -10.58 -1.94 -10.37
CA ALA A 333 -10.94 -2.94 -11.38
C ALA A 333 -12.40 -2.81 -11.81
N ASP A 334 -12.68 -3.20 -13.04
CA ASP A 334 -14.04 -3.56 -13.40
C ASP A 334 -14.36 -4.90 -12.73
N LEU A 335 -15.41 -4.93 -11.91
CA LEU A 335 -15.81 -6.13 -11.19
C LEU A 335 -16.95 -6.86 -11.91
N THR A 336 -17.45 -6.29 -13.00
CA THR A 336 -18.44 -6.91 -13.88
C THR A 336 -17.80 -7.83 -14.92
N ASP A 337 -16.54 -7.57 -15.33
CA ASP A 337 -15.73 -8.54 -16.07
C ASP A 337 -15.13 -9.59 -15.09
N PRO A 338 -15.47 -10.88 -15.23
CA PRO A 338 -14.97 -11.94 -14.35
C PRO A 338 -13.44 -12.06 -14.32
N ARG A 339 -12.75 -11.72 -15.41
CA ARG A 339 -11.27 -11.80 -15.51
C ARG A 339 -10.63 -10.75 -14.60
N THR A 340 -11.00 -9.48 -14.75
CA THR A 340 -10.48 -8.38 -13.92
C THR A 340 -10.95 -8.50 -12.47
N ALA A 341 -12.17 -8.97 -12.23
CA ALA A 341 -12.67 -9.24 -10.88
C ALA A 341 -11.89 -10.35 -10.17
N ARG A 342 -11.43 -11.36 -10.91
CA ARG A 342 -10.56 -12.42 -10.38
C ARG A 342 -9.15 -11.89 -10.10
N MET A 343 -8.57 -11.17 -11.05
CA MET A 343 -7.25 -10.53 -10.86
C MET A 343 -7.23 -9.62 -9.63
N ALA A 344 -8.25 -8.78 -9.46
CA ALA A 344 -8.33 -7.84 -8.34
C ALA A 344 -8.37 -8.54 -6.98
N ARG A 345 -9.08 -9.68 -6.87
CA ARG A 345 -9.14 -10.47 -5.64
C ARG A 345 -7.83 -11.19 -5.34
N LEU A 346 -7.17 -11.73 -6.37
CA LEU A 346 -5.90 -12.42 -6.23
C LEU A 346 -4.75 -11.49 -5.82
N GLN A 347 -4.88 -10.20 -6.11
CA GLN A 347 -3.91 -9.21 -5.69
C GLN A 347 -3.82 -9.04 -4.16
N ASN A 348 -4.77 -9.61 -3.40
CA ASN A 348 -4.85 -9.52 -1.95
C ASN A 348 -4.74 -8.07 -1.40
N PRO A 349 -5.48 -7.09 -1.96
CA PRO A 349 -5.41 -5.73 -1.47
C PRO A 349 -6.22 -5.54 -0.18
N GLN A 350 -6.00 -4.41 0.51
CA GLN A 350 -6.86 -4.01 1.63
C GLN A 350 -8.26 -3.62 1.12
N ILE A 351 -8.32 -2.95 -0.03
CA ILE A 351 -9.54 -2.41 -0.63
C ILE A 351 -9.58 -2.72 -2.13
N ILE A 352 -10.76 -3.06 -2.65
CA ILE A 352 -11.03 -3.09 -4.10
C ILE A 352 -12.07 -2.03 -4.40
N VAL A 353 -11.78 -1.13 -5.33
CA VAL A 353 -12.73 -0.12 -5.81
C VAL A 353 -13.20 -0.52 -7.21
N HIS A 354 -14.50 -0.75 -7.34
CA HIS A 354 -15.12 -0.98 -8.62
C HIS A 354 -15.11 0.30 -9.48
N ASN A 355 -14.60 0.18 -10.71
CA ASN A 355 -14.61 1.22 -11.72
C ASN A 355 -14.32 0.59 -13.10
N THR A 356 -15.14 0.89 -14.10
CA THR A 356 -15.09 0.35 -15.47
C THR A 356 -13.95 0.90 -16.35
N GLY A 357 -13.00 1.64 -15.77
CA GLY A 357 -11.87 2.24 -16.48
C GLY A 357 -12.19 3.68 -16.87
N PRO A 358 -11.53 4.68 -16.28
CA PRO A 358 -11.73 6.07 -16.69
C PRO A 358 -11.36 6.28 -18.16
N GLY A 359 -12.15 7.04 -18.90
CA GLY A 359 -11.75 7.52 -20.22
C GLY A 359 -10.42 8.28 -20.15
N GLY A 360 -9.58 8.14 -21.17
CA GLY A 360 -8.25 8.75 -21.19
C GLY A 360 -7.18 8.00 -20.38
N SER A 361 -7.54 6.97 -19.61
CA SER A 361 -6.58 6.20 -18.79
C SER A 361 -5.97 5.00 -19.53
N LEU A 362 -4.76 4.58 -19.13
CA LEU A 362 -4.06 3.45 -19.73
C LEU A 362 -4.82 2.13 -19.54
N ARG A 363 -5.36 1.92 -18.32
CA ARG A 363 -6.25 0.80 -18.01
C ARG A 363 -7.50 0.80 -18.89
N GLY A 364 -8.17 1.94 -19.02
CA GLY A 364 -9.36 2.08 -19.86
C GLY A 364 -9.07 1.78 -21.34
N ALA A 365 -7.98 2.33 -21.88
CA ALA A 365 -7.55 2.09 -23.25
C ALA A 365 -7.14 0.63 -23.51
N SER A 366 -6.57 -0.05 -22.52
CA SER A 366 -6.27 -1.49 -22.59
C SER A 366 -7.56 -2.31 -22.64
N MET A 367 -8.51 -2.02 -21.74
CA MET A 367 -9.81 -2.72 -21.70
C MET A 367 -10.62 -2.54 -22.99
N GLN A 368 -10.58 -1.35 -23.61
CA GLN A 368 -11.23 -1.09 -24.90
C GLN A 368 -10.66 -1.95 -26.04
N ARG A 369 -9.46 -2.51 -25.88
CA ARG A 369 -8.84 -3.47 -26.82
C ARG A 369 -9.04 -4.93 -26.41
N GLY A 370 -9.91 -5.21 -25.43
CA GLY A 370 -10.20 -6.57 -24.95
C GLY A 370 -9.22 -7.13 -23.91
N ILE A 371 -8.22 -6.33 -23.50
CA ILE A 371 -7.18 -6.70 -22.54
C ILE A 371 -7.77 -6.64 -21.13
N ALA A 372 -7.62 -7.72 -20.35
CA ALA A 372 -8.05 -7.73 -18.96
C ALA A 372 -7.08 -6.91 -18.10
N ALA A 373 -7.48 -5.70 -17.71
CA ALA A 373 -6.59 -4.74 -17.06
C ALA A 373 -7.07 -4.31 -15.66
N ILE A 374 -6.15 -4.30 -14.69
CA ILE A 374 -6.35 -3.73 -13.35
C ILE A 374 -5.30 -2.67 -13.05
N CYS A 375 -5.64 -1.72 -12.19
CA CYS A 375 -4.70 -0.76 -11.64
C CYS A 375 -4.46 -1.10 -10.17
N VAL A 376 -3.19 -1.26 -9.80
CA VAL A 376 -2.76 -1.62 -8.44
C VAL A 376 -2.08 -0.39 -7.84
N GLU A 377 -2.63 0.14 -6.76
CA GLU A 377 -2.09 1.32 -6.10
C GLU A 377 -1.31 0.91 -4.85
N ILE A 378 0.01 1.09 -4.92
CA ILE A 378 0.99 0.51 -3.99
C ILE A 378 1.46 1.62 -3.04
N GLY A 379 0.56 2.11 -2.19
CA GLY A 379 0.90 3.08 -1.15
C GLY A 379 1.24 4.49 -1.65
N ASP A 380 2.28 5.06 -1.07
CA ASP A 380 2.63 6.48 -1.14
C ASP A 380 3.64 6.76 -2.28
N PRO A 381 3.65 7.99 -2.82
CA PRO A 381 4.61 8.42 -3.85
C PRO A 381 6.04 8.53 -3.33
N SER A 382 6.99 8.68 -4.27
CA SER A 382 8.34 9.20 -4.01
C SER A 382 9.21 8.45 -3.01
N ARG A 383 8.80 7.28 -2.50
CA ARG A 383 9.61 6.43 -1.62
C ARG A 383 9.29 4.96 -1.83
N PHE A 384 10.26 4.10 -1.51
CA PHE A 384 10.02 2.66 -1.51
C PHE A 384 9.39 2.19 -0.21
N GLN A 385 8.25 1.50 -0.32
CA GLN A 385 7.56 0.86 0.81
C GLN A 385 7.61 -0.65 0.65
N LYS A 386 8.62 -1.26 1.28
CA LYS A 386 8.92 -2.70 1.15
C LYS A 386 7.72 -3.60 1.44
N HIS A 387 6.92 -3.30 2.46
CA HIS A 387 5.73 -4.10 2.80
C HIS A 387 4.68 -4.07 1.67
N TYR A 388 4.37 -2.89 1.12
CA TYR A 388 3.44 -2.79 0.00
C TYR A 388 3.99 -3.43 -1.28
N ALA A 389 5.28 -3.26 -1.57
CA ALA A 389 5.91 -3.90 -2.72
C ALA A 389 5.88 -5.45 -2.60
N ASN A 390 6.14 -6.00 -1.41
CA ASN A 390 6.06 -7.44 -1.17
C ASN A 390 4.64 -7.98 -1.33
N ASN A 391 3.64 -7.29 -0.80
CA ASN A 391 2.24 -7.70 -0.91
C ASN A 391 1.74 -7.62 -2.36
N ALA A 392 2.10 -6.56 -3.08
CA ALA A 392 1.79 -6.44 -4.50
C ALA A 392 2.47 -7.52 -5.35
N LEU A 393 3.73 -7.87 -5.03
CA LEU A 393 4.42 -8.97 -5.71
C LEU A 393 3.74 -10.32 -5.45
N LEU A 394 3.36 -10.59 -4.20
CA LEU A 394 2.65 -11.82 -3.84
C LEU A 394 1.37 -12.00 -4.65
N GLY A 395 0.55 -10.96 -4.72
CA GLY A 395 -0.70 -11.05 -5.47
C GLY A 395 -0.51 -11.05 -7.00
N ILE A 396 0.55 -10.43 -7.54
CA ILE A 396 0.95 -10.64 -8.94
C ILE A 396 1.27 -12.12 -9.18
N THR A 397 2.07 -12.76 -8.31
CA THR A 397 2.38 -14.19 -8.41
C THR A 397 1.13 -15.06 -8.33
N ASN A 398 0.16 -14.71 -7.48
CA ASN A 398 -1.14 -15.41 -7.42
C ASN A 398 -1.92 -15.30 -8.74
N ILE A 399 -1.87 -14.13 -9.40
CA ILE A 399 -2.49 -13.93 -10.72
C ILE A 399 -1.77 -14.79 -11.78
N LEU A 400 -0.44 -14.76 -11.82
CA LEU A 400 0.34 -15.57 -12.75
C LEU A 400 0.09 -17.08 -12.56
N SER A 401 0.01 -17.53 -11.31
CA SER A 401 -0.33 -18.91 -10.97
C SER A 401 -1.74 -19.28 -11.46
N GLN A 402 -2.73 -18.40 -11.24
CA GLN A 402 -4.09 -18.64 -11.73
C GLN A 402 -4.17 -18.72 -13.26
N LEU A 403 -3.34 -17.94 -13.96
CA LEU A 403 -3.17 -17.99 -15.40
C LEU A 403 -2.34 -19.21 -15.87
N ARG A 404 -1.92 -20.08 -14.95
CA ARG A 404 -1.06 -21.25 -15.19
C ARG A 404 0.29 -20.90 -15.82
N MET A 405 0.76 -19.69 -15.56
CA MET A 405 2.07 -19.22 -16.02
C MET A 405 3.19 -19.69 -15.10
N VAL A 406 2.93 -19.80 -13.79
CA VAL A 406 3.89 -20.29 -12.80
C VAL A 406 3.23 -21.38 -11.94
N PRO A 407 4.00 -22.22 -11.22
CA PRO A 407 3.44 -23.22 -10.32
C PRO A 407 2.45 -22.64 -9.31
N ASP A 408 1.52 -23.48 -8.84
CA ASP A 408 0.46 -23.05 -7.95
C ASP A 408 1.00 -22.37 -6.69
N ALA A 409 0.64 -21.09 -6.53
CA ALA A 409 0.99 -20.32 -5.35
C ALA A 409 0.15 -20.83 -4.17
N LYS A 410 0.81 -21.29 -3.10
CA LYS A 410 0.14 -21.77 -1.88
C LYS A 410 -0.37 -20.63 -0.98
N SER A 411 -0.29 -19.38 -1.41
CA SER A 411 -0.64 -18.23 -0.58
C SER A 411 -2.13 -17.92 -0.68
N VAL A 412 -2.82 -18.11 0.44
CA VAL A 412 -4.22 -17.71 0.62
C VAL A 412 -4.23 -16.28 1.17
N PRO A 413 -5.11 -15.38 0.67
CA PRO A 413 -5.39 -14.10 1.31
C PRO A 413 -5.68 -14.29 2.80
N GLU A 414 -4.91 -13.62 3.67
CA GLU A 414 -5.14 -13.66 5.11
C GLU A 414 -6.50 -13.05 5.47
N PHE A 415 -6.94 -12.04 4.70
CA PHE A 415 -8.21 -11.35 4.90
C PHE A 415 -8.93 -11.09 3.58
N ALA A 416 -10.26 -11.00 3.65
CA ALA A 416 -11.07 -10.57 2.52
C ALA A 416 -10.95 -9.05 2.31
N PRO A 417 -10.74 -8.56 1.07
CA PRO A 417 -10.67 -7.13 0.79
C PRO A 417 -12.02 -6.46 1.03
N VAL A 418 -12.01 -5.18 1.43
CA VAL A 418 -13.22 -4.35 1.43
C VAL A 418 -13.57 -4.00 -0.02
N ILE A 419 -14.71 -4.49 -0.50
CA ILE A 419 -15.17 -4.22 -1.87
C ILE A 419 -16.07 -2.98 -1.87
N CYS A 420 -15.62 -1.93 -2.55
CA CYS A 420 -16.35 -0.69 -2.74
C CYS A 420 -17.00 -0.67 -4.12
N SER A 421 -18.30 -0.37 -4.15
CA SER A 421 -19.08 -0.16 -5.38
C SER A 421 -18.64 1.08 -6.15
N HIS A 422 -18.18 2.11 -5.43
CA HIS A 422 -17.62 3.35 -5.97
C HIS A 422 -16.79 4.06 -4.90
N SER A 423 -16.19 5.20 -5.25
CA SER A 423 -15.44 6.05 -4.32
C SER A 423 -15.49 7.51 -4.76
N PHE A 424 -15.23 8.44 -3.85
CA PHE A 424 -15.15 9.87 -4.14
C PHE A 424 -14.18 10.60 -3.20
N TRP A 425 -13.73 11.78 -3.62
CA TRP A 425 -12.89 12.66 -2.81
C TRP A 425 -13.73 13.73 -2.11
N ILE A 426 -13.41 14.00 -0.85
CA ILE A 426 -13.80 15.24 -0.16
C ILE A 426 -12.80 16.32 -0.54
N TYR A 427 -13.29 17.53 -0.79
CA TYR A 427 -12.49 18.68 -1.19
C TYR A 427 -12.60 19.80 -0.15
N ALA A 428 -11.49 20.49 0.08
CA ALA A 428 -11.43 21.61 1.00
C ALA A 428 -12.24 22.80 0.43
N ARG A 429 -13.08 23.42 1.24
CA ARG A 429 -13.78 24.67 0.88
C ARG A 429 -12.97 25.89 1.29
N SER A 430 -12.20 25.77 2.37
CA SER A 430 -11.35 26.84 2.91
C SER A 430 -9.85 26.53 2.77
N GLY A 431 -9.05 27.59 2.65
CA GLY A 431 -7.59 27.50 2.73
C GLY A 431 -7.08 27.65 4.17
N GLY A 432 -5.89 27.11 4.44
CA GLY A 432 -5.25 27.15 5.76
C GLY A 432 -4.32 25.95 6.00
N ILE A 433 -4.16 25.59 7.27
CA ILE A 433 -3.39 24.43 7.72
C ILE A 433 -4.33 23.24 7.92
N LEU A 434 -4.26 22.26 7.03
CA LEU A 434 -5.12 21.07 7.03
C LEU A 434 -4.55 19.99 7.94
N THR A 435 -5.41 19.43 8.78
CA THR A 435 -5.18 18.18 9.49
C THR A 435 -6.25 17.18 9.07
N VAL A 436 -5.84 16.02 8.58
CA VAL A 436 -6.74 14.91 8.25
C VAL A 436 -6.61 13.84 9.33
N HIS A 437 -7.70 13.54 10.04
CA HIS A 437 -7.64 12.73 11.26
C HIS A 437 -7.62 11.22 11.03
N PRO A 438 -8.42 10.65 10.10
CA PRO A 438 -8.42 9.20 9.87
C PRO A 438 -7.12 8.71 9.22
N ASP A 439 -6.76 7.47 9.49
CA ASP A 439 -5.74 6.73 8.72
C ASP A 439 -6.34 6.00 7.51
N VAL A 440 -5.48 5.62 6.57
CA VAL A 440 -5.89 4.81 5.43
C VAL A 440 -6.30 3.41 5.88
N ALA A 441 -7.20 2.76 5.14
CA ALA A 441 -7.82 1.49 5.49
C ALA A 441 -8.60 1.50 6.84
N THR A 442 -8.96 2.69 7.35
CA THR A 442 -9.89 2.85 8.49
C THR A 442 -11.33 3.05 8.03
N TRP A 443 -12.27 2.84 8.94
CA TRP A 443 -13.68 3.20 8.74
C TRP A 443 -14.02 4.52 9.43
N VAL A 444 -14.79 5.36 8.74
CA VAL A 444 -15.40 6.58 9.28
C VAL A 444 -16.92 6.47 9.26
N ARG A 445 -17.60 7.06 10.26
CA ARG A 445 -19.06 7.09 10.33
C ARG A 445 -19.64 8.38 9.76
N ALA A 446 -20.86 8.31 9.24
CA ALA A 446 -21.63 9.50 8.87
C ALA A 446 -21.63 10.53 10.01
N GLY A 447 -21.28 11.78 9.70
CA GLY A 447 -21.17 12.88 10.66
C GLY A 447 -19.93 12.85 11.56
N GLU A 448 -18.97 11.95 11.34
CA GLU A 448 -17.67 11.97 12.02
C GLU A 448 -16.78 13.08 11.44
N VAL A 449 -16.08 13.83 12.30
CA VAL A 449 -15.09 14.82 11.88
C VAL A 449 -13.90 14.09 11.25
N ILE A 450 -13.63 14.36 9.98
CA ILE A 450 -12.58 13.71 9.20
C ILE A 450 -11.38 14.62 8.93
N ALA A 451 -11.58 15.94 8.98
CA ALA A 451 -10.49 16.89 8.87
C ALA A 451 -10.86 18.23 9.51
N SER A 452 -9.84 19.01 9.83
CA SER A 452 -9.97 20.39 10.30
C SER A 452 -8.98 21.27 9.56
N VAL A 453 -9.37 22.49 9.21
CA VAL A 453 -8.50 23.54 8.68
C VAL A 453 -8.37 24.64 9.73
N HIS A 454 -7.13 25.03 10.04
CA HIS A 454 -6.82 26.15 10.93
C HIS A 454 -6.19 27.30 10.15
N SER A 455 -6.33 28.53 10.65
CA SER A 455 -5.64 29.70 10.13
C SER A 455 -4.15 29.60 10.41
N VAL A 456 -3.34 30.44 9.77
CA VAL A 456 -1.90 30.54 10.08
C VAL A 456 -1.62 31.06 11.50
N PHE A 457 -2.64 31.60 12.18
CA PHE A 457 -2.57 32.06 13.56
C PHE A 457 -3.05 30.98 14.56
N GLY A 458 -3.56 29.85 14.08
CA GLY A 458 -4.01 28.72 14.91
C GLY A 458 -5.51 28.67 15.18
N ASP A 459 -6.29 29.62 14.67
CA ASP A 459 -7.76 29.62 14.85
C ASP A 459 -8.41 28.52 14.00
N LEU A 460 -9.38 27.81 14.55
CA LEU A 460 -10.19 26.85 13.77
C LEU A 460 -11.00 27.61 12.72
N VAL A 461 -10.80 27.28 11.45
CA VAL A 461 -11.53 27.86 10.32
C VAL A 461 -12.72 26.99 9.93
N GLU A 462 -12.50 25.69 9.79
CA GLU A 462 -13.53 24.78 9.29
C GLU A 462 -13.28 23.32 9.70
N GLU A 463 -14.35 22.59 10.04
CA GLU A 463 -14.35 21.14 10.16
C GLU A 463 -15.06 20.49 8.96
N TYR A 464 -14.52 19.34 8.53
CA TYR A 464 -15.09 18.51 7.48
C TYR A 464 -15.63 17.24 8.10
N PHE A 465 -16.81 16.82 7.64
CA PHE A 465 -17.52 15.66 8.17
C PHE A 465 -17.67 14.58 7.10
N ALA A 466 -17.58 13.31 7.49
CA ALA A 466 -17.90 12.20 6.60
C ALA A 466 -19.40 12.25 6.24
N PRO A 467 -19.76 12.27 4.94
CA PRO A 467 -21.17 12.38 4.54
C PRO A 467 -21.94 11.08 4.80
N GLN A 468 -21.25 9.94 4.81
CA GLN A 468 -21.82 8.62 5.07
C GLN A 468 -20.76 7.64 5.58
N ASP A 469 -21.20 6.49 6.09
CA ASP A 469 -20.31 5.40 6.52
C ASP A 469 -19.44 4.95 5.35
N SER A 470 -18.12 5.03 5.51
CA SER A 470 -17.17 4.84 4.41
C SER A 470 -15.86 4.22 4.90
N VAL A 471 -15.13 3.57 4.00
CA VAL A 471 -13.73 3.18 4.24
C VAL A 471 -12.79 4.25 3.66
N VAL A 472 -11.70 4.57 4.32
CA VAL A 472 -10.70 5.53 3.85
C VAL A 472 -9.74 4.83 2.90
N VAL A 473 -9.76 5.20 1.62
CA VAL A 473 -8.88 4.64 0.59
C VAL A 473 -7.50 5.30 0.62
N GLY A 474 -7.50 6.63 0.74
CA GLY A 474 -6.31 7.49 0.73
C GLY A 474 -6.59 8.84 1.39
N LYS A 475 -5.54 9.56 1.80
CA LYS A 475 -5.66 10.85 2.49
C LYS A 475 -4.63 11.88 2.03
N ASN A 476 -4.96 13.15 2.18
CA ASN A 476 -3.98 14.22 2.07
C ASN A 476 -3.12 14.28 3.34
N ILE A 477 -1.81 14.41 3.15
CA ILE A 477 -0.81 14.57 4.21
C ILE A 477 -0.01 15.88 4.06
N ASP A 478 -0.27 16.66 3.01
CA ASP A 478 0.25 18.01 2.85
C ASP A 478 -0.56 18.96 3.75
N PRO A 479 0.07 19.60 4.75
CA PRO A 479 -0.63 20.52 5.64
C PRO A 479 -1.03 21.82 4.92
N VAL A 480 -0.41 22.16 3.78
CA VAL A 480 -0.72 23.38 3.04
C VAL A 480 -1.98 23.18 2.22
N CYS A 481 -3.08 23.73 2.72
CA CYS A 481 -4.40 23.56 2.12
C CYS A 481 -4.86 24.82 1.42
N ARG A 482 -5.28 24.65 0.17
CA ARG A 482 -6.01 25.64 -0.62
C ARG A 482 -7.44 25.16 -0.78
N SER A 483 -8.39 26.08 -0.95
CA SER A 483 -9.73 25.73 -1.43
C SER A 483 -9.61 24.90 -2.72
N GLY A 484 -10.33 23.78 -2.78
CA GLY A 484 -10.25 22.79 -3.84
C GLY A 484 -9.19 21.70 -3.64
N ASN A 485 -8.35 21.75 -2.60
CA ASN A 485 -7.45 20.63 -2.31
C ASN A 485 -8.24 19.38 -1.94
N ARG A 486 -7.78 18.21 -2.41
CA ARG A 486 -8.30 16.92 -1.97
C ARG A 486 -8.00 16.74 -0.47
N VAL A 487 -8.97 16.25 0.30
CA VAL A 487 -8.85 16.05 1.75
C VAL A 487 -8.75 14.56 2.05
N LEU A 488 -9.78 13.80 1.71
CA LEU A 488 -9.91 12.38 2.04
C LEU A 488 -10.60 11.64 0.90
N HIS A 489 -10.10 10.47 0.53
CA HIS A 489 -10.69 9.57 -0.46
C HIS A 489 -11.50 8.50 0.25
N LEU A 490 -12.81 8.49 0.01
CA LEU A 490 -13.75 7.60 0.66
C LEU A 490 -14.26 6.55 -0.32
N GLY A 491 -14.17 5.28 0.06
CA GLY A 491 -14.73 4.13 -0.63
C GLY A 491 -16.07 3.72 -0.01
N ILE A 492 -17.05 3.46 -0.87
CA ILE A 492 -18.42 3.15 -0.47
C ILE A 492 -18.73 1.69 -0.77
N VAL A 493 -19.01 0.93 0.29
CA VAL A 493 -19.52 -0.44 0.16
C VAL A 493 -20.98 -0.36 -0.24
N GLY A 494 -21.35 -1.05 -1.32
CA GLY A 494 -22.72 -1.08 -1.83
C GLY A 494 -23.04 -2.42 -2.44
N ASP A 495 -24.32 -2.79 -2.41
CA ASP A 495 -24.80 -4.11 -2.83
C ASP A 495 -24.86 -4.29 -4.36
N SER A 496 -24.75 -3.19 -5.12
CA SER A 496 -24.79 -3.18 -6.58
C SER A 496 -23.51 -2.60 -7.19
N LEU A 497 -23.08 -3.18 -8.31
CA LEU A 497 -21.95 -2.69 -9.11
C LEU A 497 -22.48 -1.97 -10.36
N PRO A 498 -22.39 -0.62 -10.44
CA PRO A 498 -22.88 0.13 -11.59
C PRO A 498 -22.08 -0.20 -12.87
N GLY A 499 -22.78 -0.40 -14.00
CA GLY A 499 -22.15 -0.76 -15.28
C GLY A 499 -21.33 0.34 -15.95
N VAL A 500 -21.43 1.60 -15.52
CA VAL A 500 -20.53 2.71 -15.94
C VAL A 500 -20.35 3.63 -14.75
N ILE A 501 -19.10 3.88 -14.34
CA ILE A 501 -18.78 4.82 -13.27
C ILE A 501 -17.79 5.85 -13.79
N ASN A 502 -18.21 7.11 -13.87
CA ASN A 502 -17.31 8.22 -14.13
C ASN A 502 -16.67 8.63 -12.80
N SER A 503 -15.43 8.23 -12.54
CA SER A 503 -14.80 8.30 -11.21
C SER A 503 -14.33 9.70 -10.78
N GLY A 504 -14.90 10.77 -11.35
CA GLY A 504 -14.61 12.15 -10.97
C GLY A 504 -13.12 12.55 -11.07
N HIS A 505 -12.31 11.78 -11.79
CA HIS A 505 -10.93 12.14 -12.11
C HIS A 505 -10.95 13.00 -13.37
N LEU A 506 -11.44 14.23 -13.23
CA LEU A 506 -11.06 15.34 -14.11
C LEU A 506 -9.73 15.90 -13.59
#